data_AF-A0A6G1BII0-F1
#
_entry.id   AF-A0A6G1BII0-F1
#
_cell.length_a   1.000
_cell.length_b   1.000
_cell.length_c   1.000
_cell.angle_alpha   90.00
_cell.angle_beta   90.00
_cell.angle_gamma   90.00
#
_symmetry.space_group_name_H-M   'P 1'
#
loop_
_entity.id
_entity.type
_entity.pdbx_description
1 polymer ?
#
loop_
_entity_poly.entity_id
_entity_poly.type
_entity_poly.pdbx_seq_one_letter_code
_entity_poly.pdbx_strand_id
1 'polypeptide(L)'
;MGSSSKVVRPEEVLDSLKNDGTIDALRMKIIAQLKANEDMKKNTMMMVEQSKVLNTPGAEKKTKRELFDALRQELENPVLEKASREVWDLILDNDGLGKEITDTVEKVFCRLSGIDMMPPPPSTSGSHQERERNMAVDGGEKSKEIDTSEPSSSSRKRSYADITTKGAGAVPNGGATSQHDGSEDSNQKM
;
A
#
# COMPACT_ATOMS: atom_id res chain seq x y z
N MET A 1 35.73 -5.76 26.61
CA MET A 1 34.60 -6.31 27.40
C MET A 1 33.70 -7.03 26.41
N GLY A 2 33.59 -8.35 26.51
CA GLY A 2 32.76 -9.13 25.60
C GLY A 2 31.30 -8.98 25.98
N SER A 3 30.48 -8.41 25.10
CA SER A 3 29.03 -8.37 25.26
C SER A 3 28.53 -9.81 25.39
N SER A 4 27.96 -10.15 26.55
CA SER A 4 27.33 -11.44 26.77
C SER A 4 26.21 -11.59 25.73
N SER A 5 26.31 -12.58 24.84
CA SER A 5 25.26 -12.88 23.88
C SER A 5 23.97 -13.13 24.66
N LYS A 6 22.98 -12.24 24.48
CA LYS A 6 21.66 -12.40 25.08
C LYS A 6 20.94 -13.46 24.25
N VAL A 7 20.39 -14.48 24.91
CA VAL A 7 19.49 -15.43 24.25
C VAL A 7 18.22 -14.68 23.88
N VAL A 8 18.04 -14.38 22.59
CA VAL A 8 16.84 -13.74 22.05
C VAL A 8 15.82 -14.83 21.74
N ARG A 9 14.60 -14.64 22.24
CA ARG A 9 13.49 -15.54 21.97
C ARG A 9 12.69 -15.08 20.74
N PRO A 10 12.04 -16.01 20.00
CA PRO A 10 11.17 -15.63 18.88
C PRO A 10 10.08 -14.63 19.26
N GLU A 11 9.53 -14.74 20.46
CA GLU A 11 8.51 -13.82 20.96
C GLU A 11 9.05 -12.38 21.11
N GLU A 12 10.30 -12.22 21.55
CA GLU A 12 10.93 -10.88 21.67
C GLU A 12 11.09 -10.22 20.29
N VAL A 13 11.43 -11.00 19.26
CA VAL A 13 11.52 -10.51 17.87
C VAL A 13 10.15 -10.10 17.37
N LEU A 14 9.15 -10.96 17.57
CA LEU A 14 7.78 -10.71 17.14
C LEU A 14 7.18 -9.48 17.83
N ASP A 15 7.39 -9.32 19.14
CA ASP A 15 6.90 -8.17 19.89
C ASP A 15 7.59 -6.88 19.43
N SER A 16 8.90 -6.91 19.15
CA SER A 16 9.59 -5.76 18.55
C SER A 16 8.95 -5.36 17.23
N LEU A 17 8.73 -6.31 16.32
CA LEU A 17 8.17 -6.07 14.98
C LEU A 17 6.70 -5.58 15.01
N LYS A 18 5.94 -5.98 16.03
CA LYS A 18 4.57 -5.48 16.25
C LYS A 18 4.59 -4.04 16.77
N ASN A 19 5.47 -3.76 17.72
CA ASN A 19 5.50 -2.48 18.42
C ASN A 19 6.11 -1.35 17.59
N ASP A 20 7.01 -1.65 16.64
CA ASP A 20 7.63 -0.65 15.77
C ASP A 20 6.88 -0.42 14.44
N GLY A 21 5.75 -1.11 14.25
CA GLY A 21 4.89 -0.97 13.06
C GLY A 21 5.42 -1.69 11.82
N THR A 22 6.50 -2.47 11.92
CA THR A 22 7.09 -3.19 10.79
C THR A 22 6.13 -4.22 10.22
N ILE A 23 5.37 -4.94 11.06
CA ILE A 23 4.36 -5.90 10.58
C ILE A 23 3.26 -5.22 9.77
N ASP A 24 2.80 -4.04 10.19
CA ASP A 24 1.81 -3.29 9.43
C ASP A 24 2.38 -2.77 8.12
N ALA A 25 3.64 -2.33 8.11
CA ALA A 25 4.32 -1.92 6.88
C ALA A 25 4.43 -3.09 5.87
N LEU A 26 4.82 -4.28 6.33
CA LEU A 26 4.86 -5.50 5.51
C LEU A 26 3.47 -5.89 5.00
N ARG A 27 2.46 -5.86 5.86
CA ARG A 27 1.07 -6.10 5.48
C ARG A 27 0.60 -5.13 4.41
N MET A 28 0.93 -3.84 4.53
CA MET A 28 0.58 -2.83 3.53
C MET A 28 1.27 -3.09 2.18
N LYS A 29 2.53 -3.55 2.19
CA LYS A 29 3.24 -3.96 0.96
C LYS A 29 2.58 -5.16 0.29
N ILE A 30 2.20 -6.19 1.07
CA ILE A 30 1.47 -7.37 0.56
C ILE A 30 0.15 -6.94 -0.09
N ILE A 31 -0.63 -6.10 0.59
CA ILE A 31 -1.90 -5.57 0.06
C ILE A 31 -1.66 -4.77 -1.23
N ALA A 32 -0.61 -3.94 -1.27
CA ALA A 32 -0.29 -3.14 -2.45
C ALA A 32 0.06 -4.04 -3.66
N GLN A 33 0.90 -5.06 -3.47
CA GLN A 33 1.25 -6.00 -4.54
C GLN A 33 0.04 -6.81 -5.01
N LEU A 34 -0.78 -7.32 -4.09
CA LEU A 34 -2.00 -8.05 -4.44
C LEU A 34 -2.98 -7.18 -5.24
N LYS A 35 -3.15 -5.91 -4.87
CA LYS A 35 -3.99 -4.95 -5.61
C LYS A 35 -3.41 -4.59 -6.99
N ALA A 36 -2.09 -4.67 -7.15
CA ALA A 36 -1.41 -4.42 -8.42
C ALA A 36 -1.34 -5.67 -9.32
N ASN A 37 -1.61 -6.86 -8.79
CA ASN A 37 -1.57 -8.12 -9.54
C ASN A 37 -2.66 -8.13 -10.64
N GLU A 38 -2.22 -8.05 -11.90
CA GLU A 38 -3.10 -8.04 -13.07
C GLU A 38 -3.79 -9.39 -13.29
N ASP A 39 -3.16 -10.51 -12.94
CA ASP A 39 -3.78 -11.85 -13.05
C ASP A 39 -4.93 -12.02 -12.06
N MET A 40 -4.82 -11.41 -10.87
CA MET A 40 -5.93 -11.33 -9.93
C MET A 40 -7.09 -10.51 -10.48
N LYS A 41 -6.80 -9.33 -11.05
CA LYS A 41 -7.83 -8.46 -11.66
C LYS A 41 -8.52 -9.16 -12.82
N LYS A 42 -7.75 -9.77 -13.72
CA LYS A 42 -8.26 -10.52 -14.88
C LYS A 42 -9.11 -11.69 -14.46
N ASN A 43 -8.70 -12.44 -13.44
CA ASN A 43 -9.49 -13.54 -12.91
C ASN A 43 -10.81 -13.06 -12.28
N THR A 44 -10.77 -11.99 -11.49
CA THR A 44 -11.98 -11.39 -10.91
C THR A 44 -12.94 -10.93 -12.01
N MET A 45 -12.43 -10.28 -13.07
CA MET A 45 -13.22 -9.87 -14.23
C MET A 45 -13.88 -11.07 -14.91
N MET A 46 -13.12 -12.14 -15.16
CA MET A 46 -13.64 -13.37 -15.76
C MET A 46 -14.72 -14.04 -14.90
N MET A 47 -14.55 -14.04 -13.57
CA MET A 47 -15.58 -14.54 -12.64
C MET A 47 -16.86 -13.69 -12.68
N VAL A 48 -16.73 -12.37 -12.82
CA VAL A 48 -17.88 -11.47 -12.99
C VAL A 48 -18.58 -11.73 -14.32
N GLU A 49 -17.85 -11.88 -15.41
CA GLU A 49 -18.41 -12.19 -16.73
C GLU A 49 -19.17 -13.53 -16.74
N GLN A 50 -18.68 -14.51 -15.99
CA GLN A 50 -19.28 -15.84 -15.86
C GLN A 50 -20.33 -15.94 -14.74
N SER A 51 -20.61 -14.85 -14.03
CA SER A 51 -21.53 -14.83 -12.88
C SER A 51 -22.93 -15.33 -13.26
N LYS A 52 -23.50 -16.19 -12.42
CA LYS A 52 -24.90 -16.60 -12.54
C LYS A 52 -25.82 -15.43 -12.28
N VAL A 53 -25.50 -14.57 -11.31
CA VAL A 53 -26.30 -13.38 -10.98
C VAL A 53 -26.49 -12.48 -12.20
N LEU A 54 -25.44 -12.26 -12.99
CA LEU A 54 -25.51 -11.42 -14.19
C LEU A 54 -26.09 -12.15 -15.41
N ASN A 55 -25.83 -13.45 -15.55
CA ASN A 55 -26.28 -14.24 -16.70
C ASN A 55 -27.69 -14.84 -16.54
N THR A 56 -28.39 -14.58 -15.42
CA THR A 56 -29.76 -15.07 -15.19
C THR A 56 -30.79 -14.13 -15.85
N PRO A 57 -31.80 -14.65 -16.59
CA PRO A 57 -32.87 -13.83 -17.13
C PRO A 57 -33.60 -13.01 -16.05
N GLY A 58 -33.83 -11.72 -16.30
CA GLY A 58 -34.44 -10.82 -15.32
C GLY A 58 -33.43 -10.06 -14.46
N ALA A 59 -32.12 -10.31 -14.60
CA ALA A 59 -31.07 -9.52 -13.97
C ALA A 59 -31.17 -8.03 -14.36
N GLU A 60 -31.61 -7.73 -15.58
CA GLU A 60 -31.82 -6.38 -16.10
C GLU A 60 -32.93 -5.60 -15.37
N LYS A 61 -33.80 -6.29 -14.63
CA LYS A 61 -34.89 -5.68 -13.85
C LYS A 61 -34.50 -5.37 -12.40
N LYS A 62 -33.34 -5.86 -11.94
CA LYS A 62 -32.83 -5.61 -10.60
C LYS A 62 -32.16 -4.24 -10.52
N THR A 63 -32.21 -3.64 -9.34
CA THR A 63 -31.45 -2.41 -9.08
C THR A 63 -29.95 -2.69 -9.04
N LYS A 64 -29.13 -1.66 -9.29
CA LYS A 64 -27.67 -1.76 -9.19
C LYS A 64 -27.21 -2.30 -7.83
N ARG A 65 -27.89 -1.93 -6.75
CA ARG A 65 -27.59 -2.40 -5.39
C ARG A 65 -27.83 -3.89 -5.25
N GLU A 66 -29.01 -4.37 -5.65
CA GLU A 66 -29.35 -5.79 -5.60
C GLU A 66 -28.39 -6.63 -6.45
N LEU A 67 -27.99 -6.13 -7.63
CA LEU A 67 -26.99 -6.80 -8.46
C LEU A 67 -25.63 -6.87 -7.78
N PHE A 68 -25.14 -5.76 -7.20
CA PHE A 68 -23.86 -5.76 -6.48
C PHE A 68 -23.86 -6.66 -5.26
N ASP A 69 -24.93 -6.61 -4.45
CA ASP A 69 -25.06 -7.42 -3.24
C ASP A 69 -25.11 -8.92 -3.60
N ALA A 70 -25.89 -9.30 -4.62
CA ALA A 70 -25.96 -10.68 -5.09
C ALA A 70 -24.65 -11.14 -5.74
N LEU A 71 -24.00 -10.29 -6.54
CA LEU A 71 -22.71 -10.60 -7.16
C LEU A 71 -21.62 -10.78 -6.10
N ARG A 72 -21.62 -9.92 -5.07
CA ARG A 72 -20.71 -10.08 -3.92
C ARG A 72 -20.97 -11.40 -3.19
N GLN A 73 -22.23 -11.73 -2.92
CA GLN A 73 -22.59 -12.99 -2.27
C GLN A 73 -22.11 -14.22 -3.08
N GLU A 74 -22.15 -14.14 -4.41
CA GLU A 74 -21.67 -15.20 -5.30
C GLU A 74 -20.14 -15.27 -5.36
N LEU A 75 -19.45 -14.12 -5.46
CA LEU A 75 -18.04 -14.06 -5.84
C LEU A 75 -17.07 -13.78 -4.69
N GLU A 76 -17.53 -13.34 -3.52
CA GLU A 76 -16.65 -12.98 -2.39
C GLU A 76 -15.76 -14.16 -1.98
N ASN A 77 -16.34 -15.34 -1.74
CA ASN A 77 -15.58 -16.52 -1.36
C ASN A 77 -14.57 -16.97 -2.43
N PRO A 78 -14.94 -17.22 -3.71
CA PRO A 78 -13.97 -17.71 -4.70
C PRO A 78 -12.85 -16.70 -5.00
N VAL A 79 -13.15 -15.39 -4.97
CA VAL A 79 -12.12 -14.34 -5.12
C VAL A 79 -11.19 -14.32 -3.90
N LEU A 80 -11.74 -14.38 -2.67
CA LEU A 80 -10.94 -14.40 -1.45
C LEU A 80 -10.07 -15.66 -1.34
N GLU A 81 -10.57 -16.82 -1.77
CA GLU A 81 -9.79 -18.06 -1.81
C GLU A 81 -8.59 -17.94 -2.76
N LYS A 82 -8.79 -17.35 -3.95
CA LYS A 82 -7.68 -17.09 -4.86
C LYS A 82 -6.70 -16.08 -4.26
N ALA A 83 -7.20 -14.99 -3.67
CA ALA A 83 -6.38 -13.99 -3.00
C ALA A 83 -5.55 -14.57 -1.87
N SER A 84 -6.12 -15.49 -1.08
CA SER A 84 -5.39 -16.16 -0.01
C SER A 84 -4.21 -16.97 -0.53
N ARG A 85 -4.36 -17.65 -1.68
CA ARG A 85 -3.26 -18.41 -2.30
C ARG A 85 -2.14 -17.48 -2.78
N GLU A 86 -2.50 -16.45 -3.54
CA GLU A 86 -1.54 -15.47 -4.08
C GLU A 86 -0.78 -14.73 -2.97
N VAL A 87 -1.45 -14.39 -1.86
CA VAL A 87 -0.79 -13.80 -0.69
C VAL A 87 0.18 -14.78 -0.05
N TRP A 88 -0.17 -16.06 0.05
CA TRP A 88 0.71 -17.07 0.61
C TRP A 88 1.96 -17.27 -0.25
N ASP A 89 1.78 -17.33 -1.57
CA ASP A 89 2.88 -17.41 -2.54
C ASP A 89 3.80 -16.18 -2.40
N LEU A 90 3.25 -14.99 -2.23
CA LEU A 90 4.02 -13.76 -2.02
C LEU A 90 4.82 -13.77 -0.70
N ILE A 91 4.26 -14.33 0.37
CA ILE A 91 4.93 -14.44 1.68
C ILE A 91 6.05 -15.50 1.64
N LEU A 92 5.88 -16.56 0.84
CA LEU A 92 6.84 -17.66 0.73
C LEU A 92 7.88 -17.46 -0.39
N ASP A 93 7.76 -16.40 -1.18
CA ASP A 93 8.71 -16.07 -2.25
C ASP A 93 10.10 -15.73 -1.69
N ASN A 94 11.08 -16.55 -2.01
CA ASN A 94 12.47 -16.42 -1.54
C ASN A 94 13.26 -15.34 -2.29
N ASP A 95 12.74 -14.82 -3.41
CA ASP A 95 13.42 -13.82 -4.24
C ASP A 95 12.72 -12.45 -4.21
N GLY A 96 11.53 -12.37 -3.62
CA GLY A 96 10.73 -11.14 -3.53
C GLY A 96 10.39 -10.75 -2.09
N LEU A 97 9.08 -10.59 -1.82
CA LEU A 97 8.62 -10.02 -0.55
C LEU A 97 8.87 -10.98 0.63
N GLY A 98 8.81 -12.30 0.43
CA GLY A 98 9.18 -13.28 1.46
C GLY A 98 10.64 -13.18 1.90
N LYS A 99 11.55 -12.87 0.98
CA LYS A 99 12.94 -12.52 1.31
C LYS A 99 13.00 -11.26 2.17
N GLU A 100 12.26 -10.21 1.80
CA GLU A 100 12.22 -8.97 2.58
C GLU A 100 11.72 -9.20 4.02
N ILE A 101 10.70 -10.05 4.19
CA ILE A 101 10.21 -10.48 5.50
C ILE A 101 11.35 -11.16 6.29
N THR A 102 12.04 -12.11 5.66
CA THR A 102 13.13 -12.88 6.27
C THR A 102 14.27 -11.97 6.71
N ASP A 103 14.76 -11.10 5.81
CA ASP A 103 15.82 -10.13 6.08
C ASP A 103 15.43 -9.19 7.23
N THR A 104 14.15 -8.78 7.27
CA THR A 104 13.62 -7.89 8.32
C THR A 104 13.61 -8.58 9.69
N VAL A 105 13.13 -9.82 9.76
CA VAL A 105 13.14 -10.62 10.99
C VAL A 105 14.57 -10.86 11.46
N GLU A 106 15.48 -11.23 10.56
CA GLU A 106 16.89 -11.46 10.86
C GLU A 106 17.58 -10.18 11.37
N LYS A 107 17.31 -9.03 10.74
CA LYS A 107 17.82 -7.74 11.21
C LYS A 107 17.39 -7.41 12.63
N VAL A 108 16.11 -7.63 12.97
CA VAL A 108 15.61 -7.42 14.34
C VAL A 108 16.26 -8.40 15.30
N PHE A 109 16.39 -9.68 14.92
CA PHE A 109 17.05 -10.69 15.73
C PHE A 109 18.52 -10.33 16.02
N CYS A 110 19.29 -9.92 15.01
CA CYS A 110 20.69 -9.51 15.16
C CYS A 110 20.83 -8.29 16.09
N ARG A 111 19.93 -7.31 15.95
CA ARG A 111 19.85 -6.13 16.82
C ARG A 111 19.59 -6.51 18.28
N LEU A 112 18.60 -7.37 18.53
CA LEU A 112 18.26 -7.82 19.88
C LEU A 112 19.35 -8.71 20.50
N SER A 113 20.08 -9.46 19.67
CA SER A 113 21.17 -10.35 20.08
C SER A 113 22.46 -9.60 20.40
N GLY A 114 22.53 -8.30 20.10
CA GLY A 114 23.75 -7.50 20.23
C GLY A 114 24.82 -7.83 19.18
N ILE A 115 24.44 -8.49 18.08
CA ILE A 115 25.30 -8.79 16.93
C ILE A 115 25.42 -7.55 16.02
N ASP A 116 24.47 -6.62 16.13
CA ASP A 116 24.49 -5.32 15.45
C ASP A 116 25.43 -4.31 16.17
N MET A 117 26.72 -4.62 16.20
CA MET A 117 27.79 -3.66 16.54
C MET A 117 29.01 -3.89 15.64
N MET A 118 29.10 -3.13 14.54
CA MET A 118 30.30 -2.37 14.13
C MET A 118 30.01 -1.67 12.78
N PRO A 119 29.79 -0.33 12.71
CA PRO A 119 30.09 0.38 11.49
C PRO A 119 31.61 0.25 11.22
N PRO A 120 32.05 0.01 9.97
CA PRO A 120 33.48 -0.08 9.67
C PRO A 120 34.20 1.17 10.20
N PRO A 121 35.39 1.03 10.81
CA PRO A 121 36.12 2.18 11.34
C PRO A 121 36.32 3.20 10.21
N PRO A 122 36.19 4.52 10.49
CA PRO A 122 36.53 5.52 9.50
C PRO A 122 38.00 5.33 9.14
N SER A 123 38.28 5.00 7.88
CA SER A 123 39.64 4.94 7.35
C SER A 123 40.30 6.30 7.55
N THR A 124 41.17 6.40 8.56
CA THR A 124 42.05 7.55 8.74
C THR A 124 43.23 7.41 7.78
N SER A 125 43.47 8.48 7.01
CA SER A 125 44.68 8.79 6.21
C SER A 125 44.87 7.99 4.90
N GLY A 126 45.22 8.58 3.75
CA GLY A 126 46.00 9.81 3.57
C GLY A 126 45.46 10.79 2.53
N SER A 127 45.61 12.06 2.89
CA SER A 127 45.67 13.23 2.04
C SER A 127 46.71 13.08 0.91
N HIS A 128 46.28 13.24 -0.34
CA HIS A 128 47.16 13.71 -1.42
C HIS A 128 46.53 14.98 -2.00
N GLN A 129 47.12 16.11 -1.59
CA GLN A 129 46.87 17.44 -2.12
C GLN A 129 48.04 17.73 -3.06
N GLU A 130 47.81 17.67 -4.36
CA GLU A 130 48.67 18.25 -5.41
C GLU A 130 47.83 18.39 -6.67
N ARG A 131 47.88 19.44 -7.49
CA ARG A 131 48.36 20.81 -7.41
C ARG A 131 47.87 21.38 -8.74
N GLU A 132 47.21 22.53 -8.72
CA GLU A 132 46.82 23.24 -9.94
C GLU A 132 48.01 23.43 -10.88
N ARG A 133 47.80 23.21 -12.17
CA ARG A 133 48.64 23.81 -13.22
C ARG A 133 47.76 24.22 -14.40
N ASN A 134 47.38 25.49 -14.38
CA ASN A 134 46.81 26.22 -15.50
C ASN A 134 47.85 26.29 -16.64
N MET A 135 47.43 26.05 -17.88
CA MET A 135 48.00 26.70 -19.08
C MET A 135 46.94 26.68 -20.18
N ALA A 136 46.57 27.88 -20.61
CA ALA A 136 45.70 28.15 -21.73
C ALA A 136 46.39 27.81 -23.06
N VAL A 137 45.63 27.36 -24.05
CA VAL A 137 45.91 27.72 -25.44
C VAL A 137 44.61 27.89 -26.21
N ASP A 138 44.53 29.08 -26.79
CA ASP A 138 43.58 29.63 -27.73
C ASP A 138 43.56 28.85 -29.06
N GLY A 139 42.42 28.87 -29.73
CA GLY A 139 42.23 28.18 -31.01
C GLY A 139 40.76 28.03 -31.37
N GLY A 140 40.11 29.16 -31.71
CA GLY A 140 38.73 29.16 -32.17
C GLY A 140 38.55 28.62 -33.59
N GLU A 141 37.32 28.19 -33.90
CA GLU A 141 36.74 28.25 -35.25
C GLU A 141 35.21 28.09 -35.20
N LYS A 142 34.53 29.23 -35.22
CA LYS A 142 33.42 29.65 -36.11
C LYS A 142 32.38 28.59 -36.55
N SER A 143 31.12 28.80 -36.13
CA SER A 143 29.94 28.51 -36.97
C SER A 143 28.75 29.43 -36.62
N LYS A 144 28.62 30.43 -37.49
CA LYS A 144 27.50 31.26 -37.98
C LYS A 144 26.06 31.04 -37.46
N GLU A 145 25.42 32.20 -37.25
CA GLU A 145 24.02 32.54 -36.94
C GLU A 145 22.96 32.09 -37.96
N ILE A 146 21.71 31.91 -37.46
CA ILE A 146 20.39 32.38 -37.96
C ILE A 146 19.29 31.59 -37.22
N ASP A 147 18.10 32.05 -36.84
CA ASP A 147 17.47 33.34 -36.53
C ASP A 147 16.12 32.99 -35.85
N THR A 148 15.62 33.89 -34.99
CA THR A 148 14.22 34.11 -34.57
C THR A 148 13.23 32.94 -34.35
N SER A 149 12.69 32.80 -33.14
CA SER A 149 11.38 33.39 -32.75
C SER A 149 10.87 32.84 -31.40
N GLU A 150 10.53 33.79 -30.52
CA GLU A 150 9.68 33.63 -29.33
C GLU A 150 8.24 33.24 -29.75
N PRO A 151 7.40 32.65 -28.86
CA PRO A 151 6.78 33.45 -27.82
C PRO A 151 6.59 32.77 -26.45
N SER A 152 6.76 33.61 -25.44
CA SER A 152 6.20 33.51 -24.10
C SER A 152 4.71 33.13 -24.06
N SER A 153 4.32 32.23 -23.15
CA SER A 153 2.97 32.27 -22.56
C SER A 153 2.94 31.83 -21.09
N SER A 154 2.52 32.81 -20.31
CA SER A 154 2.21 32.85 -18.89
C SER A 154 1.14 31.83 -18.49
N SER A 155 1.38 31.09 -17.39
CA SER A 155 0.31 30.39 -16.68
C SER A 155 0.34 30.77 -15.20
N ARG A 156 -0.56 31.70 -14.87
CA ARG A 156 -0.87 32.20 -13.52
C ARG A 156 -1.28 31.04 -12.60
N LYS A 157 -0.55 30.89 -11.50
CA LYS A 157 -0.98 30.13 -10.31
C LYS A 157 -2.22 30.80 -9.71
N ARG A 158 -3.36 30.12 -9.69
CA ARG A 158 -4.55 30.54 -8.95
C ARG A 158 -4.48 29.92 -7.55
N SER A 159 -4.38 30.79 -6.55
CA SER A 159 -4.40 30.51 -5.11
C SER A 159 -5.84 30.20 -4.66
N TYR A 160 -6.03 29.18 -3.83
CA TYR A 160 -7.29 28.90 -3.15
C TYR A 160 -7.07 29.00 -1.64
N ALA A 161 -7.51 30.11 -1.06
CA ALA A 161 -7.84 30.23 0.35
C ALA A 161 -8.81 31.40 0.49
N ASP A 162 -10.09 31.11 0.73
CA ASP A 162 -10.90 32.00 1.58
C ASP A 162 -11.99 31.20 2.27
N ILE A 163 -12.01 31.34 3.59
CA ILE A 163 -12.92 30.77 4.56
C ILE A 163 -13.89 31.88 4.94
N THR A 164 -15.15 31.77 4.56
CA THR A 164 -16.20 32.66 5.09
C THR A 164 -17.26 31.83 5.81
N THR A 165 -17.29 32.03 7.12
CA THR A 165 -18.27 31.60 8.10
C THR A 165 -19.45 32.58 8.17
N LYS A 166 -20.67 32.08 7.94
CA LYS A 166 -21.98 32.53 8.46
C LYS A 166 -23.03 31.68 7.73
N GLY A 167 -23.94 30.95 8.36
CA GLY A 167 -24.66 31.19 9.60
C GLY A 167 -26.16 31.30 9.26
N ALA A 168 -26.99 30.58 10.03
CA ALA A 168 -28.46 30.59 10.08
C ALA A 168 -29.22 29.56 9.23
N GLY A 169 -29.95 28.68 9.93
CA GLY A 169 -30.91 27.73 9.36
C GLY A 169 -31.34 26.66 10.36
N ALA A 170 -31.91 27.08 11.50
CA ALA A 170 -32.51 26.19 12.49
C ALA A 170 -33.88 25.67 12.02
N VAL A 171 -34.12 24.36 12.11
CA VAL A 171 -35.46 23.79 12.37
C VAL A 171 -35.29 22.48 13.18
N PRO A 172 -35.95 22.33 14.34
CA PRO A 172 -35.96 21.10 15.11
C PRO A 172 -37.24 20.29 14.82
N ASN A 173 -37.12 18.98 14.68
CA ASN A 173 -38.21 18.02 14.88
C ASN A 173 -37.56 16.63 14.89
N GLY A 174 -37.76 15.71 15.81
CA GLY A 174 -38.78 15.47 16.82
C GLY A 174 -38.68 13.95 17.03
N GLY A 175 -38.43 13.49 18.26
CA GLY A 175 -38.16 12.09 18.54
C GLY A 175 -39.41 11.20 18.44
N ALA A 176 -39.17 9.88 18.36
CA ALA A 176 -39.93 8.87 19.10
C ALA A 176 -39.31 7.48 18.91
N THR A 177 -38.95 6.90 20.04
CA THR A 177 -38.76 5.47 20.28
C THR A 177 -40.04 4.68 19.99
N SER A 178 -39.94 3.48 19.42
CA SER A 178 -40.73 2.35 19.92
C SER A 178 -40.09 1.03 19.49
N GLN A 179 -39.70 0.26 20.49
CA GLN A 179 -39.54 -1.18 20.44
C GLN A 179 -40.88 -1.80 20.00
N HIS A 180 -40.85 -2.89 19.24
CA HIS A 180 -41.93 -3.85 19.25
C HIS A 180 -41.35 -5.23 19.47
N ASP A 181 -41.86 -5.81 20.54
CA ASP A 181 -41.61 -7.09 21.15
C ASP A 181 -42.15 -8.24 20.28
N GLY A 182 -41.73 -9.46 20.62
CA GLY A 182 -41.81 -10.65 19.79
C GLY A 182 -43.19 -11.23 19.51
N SER A 183 -43.18 -12.27 18.67
CA SER A 183 -44.18 -13.33 18.66
C SER A 183 -43.54 -14.59 18.09
N GLU A 184 -43.24 -15.53 18.97
CA GLU A 184 -43.14 -16.95 18.63
C GLU A 184 -44.54 -17.42 18.21
N ASP A 185 -44.65 -18.20 17.14
CA ASP A 185 -45.67 -19.24 17.10
C ASP A 185 -45.23 -20.44 16.27
N SER A 186 -45.57 -21.59 16.84
CA SER A 186 -45.31 -22.95 16.40
C SER A 186 -45.93 -23.25 15.05
N ASN A 187 -45.28 -24.14 14.28
CA ASN A 187 -46.00 -25.23 13.61
C ASN A 187 -45.02 -26.28 13.09
N GLN A 188 -44.77 -27.32 13.89
CA GLN A 188 -44.30 -28.60 13.41
C GLN A 188 -45.38 -29.64 13.69
N LYS A 189 -46.08 -30.04 12.62
CA LYS A 189 -47.05 -31.13 12.62
C LYS A 189 -46.43 -32.32 11.89
N MET A 190 -46.66 -33.48 12.50
CA MET A 190 -46.39 -34.86 12.13
C MET A 190 -46.50 -35.18 10.63
#